data_AF-A0A553KWU8-F1
#
_entry.id   AF-A0A553KWU8-F1
#
_cell.length_a   1.000
_cell.length_b   1.000
_cell.length_c   1.000
_cell.angle_alpha   90.00
_cell.angle_beta   90.00
_cell.angle_gamma   90.00
#
_symmetry.space_group_name_H-M   'P 1'
#
loop_
_entity.id
_entity.type
_entity.pdbx_description
1 polymer ?
#
loop_
_entity_poly.entity_id
_entity_poly.type
_entity_poly.pdbx_seq_one_letter_code
_entity_poly.pdbx_strand_id
1 'polypeptide(L)'
;ELLATTSAIVHCLVRAEDAAAGRARIDEKLRAYDVNLGPDERSRIRVWAGDITQARFGLDERRYAALADEIDIVYHSAGAVNFIQPYSFMKKINVDGLTQILAFAGCRRTKALILLSTISVYSWGHRFTGKAMMTEADDIDQNLPAVLEDIGYTRSKWVMEKMADLAAQHGLPLMTFRLGYATFHGETG
;
A
#
# COMPACT_ATOMS: atom_id res chain seq x y z
N GLU A 1 0.78 0.32 16.11
CA GLU A 1 -0.42 -0.55 16.14
C GLU A 1 -0.11 -2.02 15.91
N LEU A 2 0.24 -2.49 14.70
CA LEU A 2 0.42 -3.94 14.42
C LEU A 2 1.31 -4.68 15.43
N LEU A 3 2.46 -4.10 15.83
CA LEU A 3 3.33 -4.69 16.85
C LEU A 3 2.71 -4.60 18.26
N ALA A 4 2.04 -3.49 18.59
CA ALA A 4 1.49 -3.28 19.93
C ALA A 4 0.22 -4.10 20.21
N THR A 5 -0.62 -4.34 19.19
CA THR A 5 -1.96 -4.93 19.35
C THR A 5 -2.05 -6.38 18.89
N THR A 6 -0.98 -6.93 18.32
CA THR A 6 -0.96 -8.32 17.82
C THR A 6 0.32 -9.06 18.21
N SER A 7 0.25 -10.39 18.22
CA SER A 7 1.42 -11.28 18.35
C SER A 7 2.07 -11.62 17.00
N ALA A 8 1.65 -11.00 15.91
CA ALA A 8 2.13 -11.33 14.56
C ALA A 8 3.62 -11.02 14.37
N ILE A 9 4.25 -11.78 13.48
CA ILE A 9 5.56 -11.45 12.90
C ILE A 9 5.32 -10.47 11.76
N VAL A 10 5.98 -9.31 11.80
CA VAL A 10 5.78 -8.23 10.82
C VAL A 10 6.90 -8.30 9.78
N HIS A 11 6.53 -8.70 8.56
CA HIS A 11 7.46 -8.77 7.43
C HIS A 11 7.45 -7.43 6.67
N CYS A 12 8.58 -6.73 6.69
CA CYS A 12 8.75 -5.44 6.03
C CYS A 12 9.58 -5.61 4.75
N LEU A 13 8.96 -5.37 3.60
CA LEU A 13 9.66 -5.26 2.32
C LEU A 13 10.23 -3.84 2.18
N VAL A 14 11.55 -3.70 2.06
CA VAL A 14 12.25 -2.42 2.03
C VAL A 14 13.20 -2.38 0.84
N ARG A 15 13.15 -1.30 0.06
CA ARG A 15 14.16 -1.07 -0.99
C ARG A 15 15.52 -0.88 -0.33
N ALA A 16 16.42 -1.83 -0.44
CA ALA A 16 17.75 -1.78 0.15
C ALA A 16 18.66 -2.77 -0.57
N GLU A 17 19.97 -2.64 -0.38
CA GLU A 17 20.95 -3.60 -0.91
C GLU A 17 20.79 -4.98 -0.25
N ASP A 18 20.55 -4.99 1.07
CA ASP A 18 20.33 -6.20 1.84
C ASP A 18 19.40 -5.97 3.05
N ALA A 19 19.12 -7.03 3.81
CA ALA A 19 18.24 -6.97 4.97
C ALA A 19 18.79 -6.12 6.11
N ALA A 20 20.12 -5.99 6.26
CA ALA A 20 20.75 -5.18 7.30
C ALA A 20 20.61 -3.68 6.99
N ALA A 21 20.85 -3.28 5.74
CA ALA A 21 20.57 -1.93 5.26
C ALA A 21 19.06 -1.61 5.37
N GLY A 22 18.19 -2.56 5.03
CA GLY A 22 16.75 -2.40 5.20
C GLY A 22 16.34 -2.22 6.67
N ARG A 23 16.97 -2.96 7.60
CA ARG A 23 16.77 -2.80 9.04
C ARG A 23 17.21 -1.41 9.50
N ALA A 24 18.39 -0.97 9.11
CA ALA A 24 18.91 0.35 9.47
C ALA A 24 17.96 1.47 9.03
N ARG A 25 17.37 1.37 7.83
CA ARG A 25 16.35 2.30 7.34
C ARG A 25 15.07 2.31 8.20
N ILE A 26 14.61 1.15 8.65
CA ILE A 26 13.45 1.07 9.54
C ILE A 26 13.79 1.73 10.88
N ASP A 27 14.94 1.41 11.47
CA ASP A 27 15.36 1.98 12.76
C ASP A 27 15.57 3.50 12.68
N GLU A 28 16.07 4.01 11.55
CA GLU A 28 16.15 5.45 11.28
C GLU A 28 14.76 6.09 11.29
N LYS A 29 13.76 5.50 10.60
CA LYS A 29 12.39 6.05 10.58
C LYS A 29 11.69 5.95 11.92
N LEU A 30 11.86 4.85 12.64
CA LEU A 30 11.32 4.71 14.00
C LEU A 30 11.85 5.82 14.92
N ARG A 31 13.17 6.10 14.88
CA ARG A 31 13.76 7.21 15.65
C ARG A 31 13.27 8.57 15.19
N ALA A 32 13.16 8.80 13.89
CA ALA A 32 12.73 10.08 13.34
C ALA A 32 11.28 10.46 13.73
N TYR A 33 10.44 9.46 13.99
CA TYR A 33 9.04 9.64 14.42
C TYR A 33 8.81 9.30 15.91
N ASP A 34 9.87 9.22 16.71
CA ASP A 34 9.82 8.87 18.14
C ASP A 34 9.00 7.61 18.48
N VAL A 35 9.05 6.62 17.57
CA VAL A 35 8.39 5.33 17.76
C VAL A 35 9.33 4.39 18.52
N ASN A 36 9.09 4.29 19.82
CA ASN A 36 9.88 3.46 20.71
C ASN A 36 9.36 2.02 20.76
N LEU A 37 10.15 1.09 20.22
CA LEU A 37 9.84 -0.34 20.25
C LEU A 37 10.69 -1.07 21.28
N GLY A 38 10.04 -1.89 22.12
CA GLY A 38 10.68 -2.79 23.07
C GLY A 38 11.40 -3.97 22.40
N PRO A 39 12.22 -4.73 23.15
CA PRO A 39 12.96 -5.87 22.62
C PRO A 39 12.07 -6.91 21.94
N ASP A 40 10.92 -7.22 22.54
CA ASP A 40 9.97 -8.21 22.03
C ASP A 40 9.35 -7.78 20.69
N GLU A 41 8.97 -6.51 20.57
CA GLU A 41 8.44 -5.94 19.33
C GLU A 41 9.49 -5.95 18.22
N ARG A 42 10.72 -5.54 18.54
CA ARG A 42 11.85 -5.58 17.59
C ARG A 42 12.14 -6.98 17.10
N SER A 43 12.05 -7.98 17.99
CA SER A 43 12.31 -9.38 17.67
C SER A 43 11.30 -9.97 16.67
N ARG A 44 10.12 -9.36 16.52
CA ARG A 44 9.06 -9.79 15.58
C ARG A 44 9.13 -9.13 14.21
N ILE A 45 10.04 -8.19 13.98
CA ILE A 45 10.19 -7.58 12.65
C ILE A 45 11.13 -8.45 11.81
N ARG A 46 10.71 -8.82 10.59
CA ARG A 46 11.53 -9.50 9.58
C ARG A 46 11.69 -8.60 8.37
N VAL A 47 12.92 -8.37 7.92
CA VAL A 47 13.20 -7.42 6.82
C VAL A 47 13.55 -8.17 5.55
N TRP A 48 12.93 -7.75 4.46
CA TRP A 48 13.17 -8.28 3.12
C TRP A 48 13.64 -7.13 2.24
N ALA A 49 14.89 -7.20 1.79
CA ALA A 49 15.37 -6.29 0.76
C ALA A 49 14.68 -6.61 -0.57
N GLY A 50 13.93 -5.64 -1.11
CA GLY A 50 13.20 -5.82 -2.35
C GLY A 50 12.44 -4.56 -2.80
N ASP A 51 11.88 -4.62 -3.99
CA ASP A 51 11.19 -3.51 -4.65
C ASP A 51 9.91 -4.01 -5.31
N ILE A 52 8.76 -3.47 -4.89
CA ILE A 52 7.45 -3.86 -5.41
C ILE A 52 7.31 -3.65 -6.92
N THR A 53 8.14 -2.80 -7.53
CA THR A 53 8.12 -2.53 -8.97
C THR A 53 8.82 -3.62 -9.79
N GLN A 54 9.46 -4.59 -9.14
CA GLN A 54 10.15 -5.70 -9.77
C GLN A 54 9.34 -6.99 -9.66
N ALA A 55 9.51 -7.87 -10.64
CA ALA A 55 8.95 -9.22 -10.61
C ALA A 55 9.34 -9.92 -9.30
N ARG A 56 8.36 -10.51 -8.60
CA ARG A 56 8.58 -11.18 -7.30
C ARG A 56 9.27 -10.28 -6.26
N PHE A 57 9.04 -8.97 -6.33
CA PHE A 57 9.68 -7.97 -5.48
C PHE A 57 11.22 -7.89 -5.63
N GLY A 58 11.78 -8.43 -6.71
CA GLY A 58 13.23 -8.57 -6.88
C GLY A 58 13.84 -9.73 -6.09
N LEU A 59 13.00 -10.57 -5.45
CA LEU A 59 13.44 -11.78 -4.76
C LEU A 59 13.62 -12.93 -5.76
N ASP A 60 14.56 -13.82 -5.46
CA ASP A 60 14.61 -15.11 -6.13
C ASP A 60 13.35 -15.93 -5.83
N GLU A 61 13.08 -16.93 -6.68
CA GLU A 61 11.85 -17.71 -6.63
C GLU A 61 11.68 -18.46 -5.29
N ARG A 62 12.78 -18.98 -4.72
CA ARG A 62 12.75 -19.73 -3.46
C ARG A 62 12.38 -18.81 -2.30
N ARG A 63 12.99 -17.63 -2.23
CA ARG A 63 12.70 -16.63 -1.18
C ARG A 63 11.29 -16.06 -1.31
N TYR A 64 10.85 -15.78 -2.54
CA TYR A 64 9.49 -15.32 -2.80
C TYR A 64 8.44 -16.37 -2.41
N ALA A 65 8.68 -17.65 -2.76
CA ALA A 65 7.82 -18.76 -2.39
C ALA A 65 7.72 -18.93 -0.87
N ALA A 66 8.86 -18.95 -0.17
CA ALA A 66 8.89 -19.08 1.29
C ALA A 66 8.11 -17.94 1.97
N LEU A 67 8.32 -16.70 1.50
CA LEU A 67 7.55 -15.55 1.99
C LEU A 67 6.05 -15.69 1.68
N ALA A 68 5.68 -16.20 0.51
CA ALA A 68 4.28 -16.41 0.14
C ALA A 68 3.58 -17.50 0.96
N ASP A 69 4.31 -18.50 1.43
CA ASP A 69 3.78 -19.53 2.33
C ASP A 69 3.54 -18.98 3.75
N GLU A 70 4.40 -18.09 4.23
CA GLU A 70 4.32 -17.56 5.60
C GLU A 70 3.28 -16.46 5.79
N ILE A 71 3.03 -15.60 4.80
CA ILE A 71 2.21 -14.39 5.01
C ILE A 71 0.70 -14.67 4.97
N ASP A 72 -0.02 -14.21 6.00
CA ASP A 72 -1.49 -14.28 6.08
C ASP A 72 -2.20 -13.03 5.52
N ILE A 73 -1.66 -11.84 5.81
CA ILE A 73 -2.27 -10.54 5.50
C ILE A 73 -1.21 -9.61 4.91
N VAL A 74 -1.56 -8.91 3.83
CA VAL A 74 -0.72 -7.91 3.18
C VAL A 74 -1.27 -6.51 3.48
N TYR A 75 -0.49 -5.69 4.18
CA TYR A 75 -0.77 -4.26 4.33
C TYR A 75 -0.01 -3.48 3.25
N HIS A 76 -0.72 -3.04 2.21
CA HIS A 76 -0.12 -2.30 1.09
C HIS A 76 -0.27 -0.79 1.28
N SER A 77 0.76 -0.20 1.91
CA SER A 77 0.93 1.25 2.09
C SER A 77 1.92 1.89 1.11
N ALA A 78 2.73 1.06 0.43
CA ALA A 78 3.77 1.56 -0.46
C ALA A 78 3.16 2.25 -1.69
N GLY A 79 3.57 3.50 -1.93
CA GLY A 79 3.13 4.27 -3.09
C GLY A 79 4.04 5.46 -3.34
N ALA A 80 4.06 5.95 -4.58
CA ALA A 80 4.60 7.24 -4.93
C ALA A 80 3.52 8.31 -4.69
N VAL A 81 3.85 9.28 -3.83
CA VAL A 81 3.02 10.46 -3.56
C VAL A 81 3.81 11.67 -4.04
N ASN A 82 3.42 12.21 -5.19
CA ASN A 82 4.00 13.44 -5.74
C ASN A 82 2.96 14.12 -6.64
N PHE A 83 2.77 15.43 -6.44
CA PHE A 83 1.68 16.19 -7.04
C PHE A 83 2.05 16.91 -8.33
N ILE A 84 3.28 16.73 -8.83
CA ILE A 84 3.84 17.39 -10.01
C ILE A 84 4.10 16.36 -11.13
N GLN A 85 4.58 15.17 -10.77
CA GLN A 85 4.98 14.16 -11.73
C GLN A 85 3.77 13.59 -12.50
N PRO A 86 3.95 13.24 -13.79
CA PRO A 86 2.88 12.70 -14.60
C PRO A 86 2.47 11.29 -14.16
N TYR A 87 1.30 10.84 -14.63
CA TYR A 87 0.80 9.49 -14.38
C TYR A 87 1.81 8.39 -14.76
N SER A 88 2.55 8.56 -15.86
CA SER A 88 3.55 7.59 -16.32
C SER A 88 4.65 7.32 -15.29
N PHE A 89 5.05 8.34 -14.51
CA PHE A 89 5.98 8.20 -13.41
C PHE A 89 5.36 7.43 -12.24
N MET A 90 4.12 7.78 -11.87
CA MET A 90 3.39 7.15 -10.76
C MET A 90 3.03 5.69 -11.03
N LYS A 91 2.70 5.38 -12.29
CA LYS A 91 2.25 4.06 -12.74
C LYS A 91 3.22 2.97 -12.30
N LYS A 92 4.53 3.21 -12.42
CA LYS A 92 5.55 2.21 -12.07
C LYS A 92 5.42 1.72 -10.62
N ILE A 93 5.10 2.61 -9.68
CA ILE A 93 5.03 2.26 -8.26
C ILE A 93 3.60 1.90 -7.87
N ASN A 94 2.62 2.74 -8.20
CA ASN A 94 1.25 2.60 -7.71
C ASN A 94 0.44 1.53 -8.46
N VAL A 95 0.72 1.32 -9.75
CA VAL A 95 -0.04 0.39 -10.62
C VAL A 95 0.74 -0.89 -10.84
N ASP A 96 1.98 -0.79 -11.34
CA ASP A 96 2.79 -1.97 -11.61
C ASP A 96 3.24 -2.62 -10.29
N GLY A 97 3.47 -1.83 -9.25
CA GLY A 97 3.73 -2.33 -7.90
C GLY A 97 2.53 -3.07 -7.30
N LEU A 98 1.31 -2.54 -7.47
CA LEU A 98 0.10 -3.26 -7.05
C LEU A 98 -0.05 -4.59 -7.80
N THR A 99 0.29 -4.64 -9.09
CA THR A 99 0.23 -5.89 -9.87
C THR A 99 1.06 -6.99 -9.20
N GLN A 100 2.27 -6.67 -8.72
CA GLN A 100 3.12 -7.62 -7.99
C GLN A 100 2.52 -8.01 -6.64
N ILE A 101 1.88 -7.07 -5.94
CA ILE A 101 1.21 -7.33 -4.67
C ILE A 101 0.00 -8.24 -4.85
N LEU A 102 -0.83 -8.02 -5.87
CA LEU A 102 -1.97 -8.89 -6.18
C LEU A 102 -1.51 -10.30 -6.56
N ALA A 103 -0.45 -10.41 -7.38
CA ALA A 103 0.16 -11.69 -7.70
C ALA A 103 0.65 -12.41 -6.44
N PHE A 104 1.29 -11.71 -5.50
CA PHE A 104 1.74 -12.26 -4.23
C PHE A 104 0.58 -12.68 -3.32
N ALA A 105 -0.49 -11.88 -3.27
CA ALA A 105 -1.67 -12.14 -2.47
C ALA A 105 -2.40 -13.41 -2.90
N GLY A 106 -2.36 -13.76 -4.20
CA GLY A 106 -2.87 -15.03 -4.72
C GLY A 106 -1.86 -16.18 -4.78
N CYS A 107 -0.57 -15.94 -4.49
CA CYS A 107 0.47 -16.95 -4.65
C CYS A 107 0.48 -17.96 -3.50
N ARG A 108 0.43 -19.27 -3.84
CA ARG A 108 0.43 -20.45 -2.93
C ARG A 108 -0.79 -20.55 -2.04
N ARG A 109 -1.10 -19.50 -1.29
CA ARG A 109 -2.33 -19.34 -0.50
C ARG A 109 -2.85 -17.91 -0.62
N THR A 110 -4.17 -17.78 -0.62
CA THR A 110 -4.85 -16.47 -0.65
C THR A 110 -4.59 -15.71 0.65
N LYS A 111 -4.19 -14.45 0.51
CA LYS A 111 -3.87 -13.53 1.61
C LYS A 111 -4.85 -12.37 1.58
N ALA A 112 -5.34 -11.95 2.73
CA ALA A 112 -6.16 -10.74 2.78
C ALA A 112 -5.30 -9.52 2.41
N LEU A 113 -5.84 -8.62 1.59
CA LEU A 113 -5.19 -7.38 1.20
C LEU A 113 -5.84 -6.20 1.91
N ILE A 114 -5.05 -5.49 2.71
CA ILE A 114 -5.40 -4.21 3.29
C ILE A 114 -4.74 -3.12 2.44
N LEU A 115 -5.55 -2.44 1.62
CA LEU A 115 -5.08 -1.46 0.65
C LEU A 115 -5.22 -0.05 1.21
N LEU A 116 -4.11 0.69 1.28
CA LEU A 116 -4.14 2.11 1.66
C LEU A 116 -4.24 2.96 0.39
N SER A 117 -5.43 3.49 0.18
CA SER A 117 -5.78 4.42 -0.88
C SER A 117 -5.89 5.84 -0.34
N THR A 118 -6.62 6.71 -1.04
CA THR A 118 -6.77 8.12 -0.70
C THR A 118 -8.14 8.63 -1.10
N ILE A 119 -8.67 9.62 -0.38
CA ILE A 119 -9.90 10.33 -0.78
C ILE A 119 -9.77 11.03 -2.14
N SER A 120 -8.54 11.26 -2.64
CA SER A 120 -8.31 11.87 -3.95
C SER A 120 -8.91 11.05 -5.11
N VAL A 121 -9.23 9.76 -4.92
CA VAL A 121 -9.92 8.95 -5.96
C VAL A 121 -11.30 9.51 -6.33
N TYR A 122 -11.90 10.35 -5.48
CA TYR A 122 -13.14 11.06 -5.79
C TYR A 122 -12.92 12.37 -6.57
N SER A 123 -11.70 12.92 -6.58
CA SER A 123 -11.31 14.14 -7.31
C SER A 123 -12.35 15.29 -7.16
N TRP A 124 -12.53 16.09 -8.22
CA TRP A 124 -13.60 17.08 -8.36
C TRP A 124 -14.94 16.45 -8.78
N GLY A 125 -15.21 15.22 -8.36
CA GLY A 125 -16.35 14.41 -8.79
C GLY A 125 -17.71 15.07 -8.59
N HIS A 126 -17.87 15.90 -7.56
CA HIS A 126 -19.10 16.65 -7.30
C HIS A 126 -19.56 17.51 -8.49
N ARG A 127 -18.64 17.96 -9.36
CA ARG A 127 -18.96 18.74 -10.57
C ARG A 127 -19.68 17.90 -11.63
N PHE A 128 -19.54 16.58 -11.58
CA PHE A 128 -20.11 15.63 -12.54
C PHE A 128 -21.28 14.83 -11.93
N THR A 129 -21.17 14.49 -10.64
CA THR A 129 -22.20 13.69 -9.94
C THR A 129 -23.30 14.55 -9.32
N GLY A 130 -23.05 15.84 -9.11
CA GLY A 130 -23.96 16.73 -8.37
C GLY A 130 -24.04 16.43 -6.86
N LYS A 131 -23.27 15.47 -6.35
CA LYS A 131 -23.28 15.07 -4.94
C LYS A 131 -22.46 16.05 -4.09
N ALA A 132 -23.06 16.54 -3.02
CA ALA A 132 -22.37 17.35 -2.01
C ALA A 132 -21.53 16.49 -1.03
N MET A 133 -21.86 15.21 -0.92
CA MET A 133 -21.21 14.27 -0.01
C MET A 133 -21.05 12.91 -0.69
N MET A 134 -19.89 12.29 -0.51
CA MET A 134 -19.59 10.93 -0.96
C MET A 134 -19.46 10.01 0.25
N THR A 135 -19.93 8.79 0.11
CA THR A 135 -19.84 7.71 1.11
C THR A 135 -18.87 6.63 0.61
N GLU A 136 -18.40 5.78 1.52
CA GLU A 136 -17.51 4.67 1.16
C GLU A 136 -18.17 3.63 0.24
N ALA A 137 -19.51 3.58 0.23
CA ALA A 137 -20.30 2.71 -0.64
C ALA A 137 -20.48 3.25 -2.06
N ASP A 138 -20.12 4.52 -2.31
CA ASP A 138 -20.21 5.10 -3.64
C ASP A 138 -19.14 4.53 -4.58
N ASP A 139 -19.57 4.09 -5.77
CA ASP A 139 -18.66 3.66 -6.83
C ASP A 139 -17.77 4.82 -7.27
N ILE A 140 -16.46 4.58 -7.28
CA ILE A 140 -15.46 5.57 -7.69
C ILE A 140 -15.52 5.89 -9.18
N ASP A 141 -16.13 5.03 -10.02
CA ASP A 141 -16.29 5.26 -11.46
C ASP A 141 -17.18 6.47 -11.77
N GLN A 142 -18.08 6.82 -10.84
CA GLN A 142 -18.88 8.04 -10.92
C GLN A 142 -18.02 9.31 -11.06
N ASN A 143 -16.77 9.26 -10.58
CA ASN A 143 -15.84 10.38 -10.57
C ASN A 143 -14.79 10.30 -11.68
N LEU A 144 -14.82 9.26 -12.53
CA LEU A 144 -13.84 9.04 -13.58
C LEU A 144 -13.66 10.26 -14.52
N PRO A 145 -14.72 10.97 -14.95
CA PRO A 145 -14.55 12.19 -15.74
C PRO A 145 -13.70 13.27 -15.05
N ALA A 146 -13.81 13.41 -13.72
CA ALA A 146 -12.97 14.32 -12.95
C ALA A 146 -11.53 13.80 -12.84
N VAL A 147 -11.38 12.49 -12.55
CA VAL A 147 -10.07 11.84 -12.38
C VAL A 147 -9.22 11.93 -13.65
N LEU A 148 -9.82 11.78 -14.84
CA LEU A 148 -9.11 11.83 -16.13
C LEU A 148 -8.38 13.16 -16.35
N GLU A 149 -8.98 14.26 -15.88
CA GLU A 149 -8.47 15.64 -15.98
C GLU A 149 -7.61 16.05 -14.77
N ASP A 150 -7.44 15.16 -13.79
CA ASP A 150 -6.68 15.43 -12.57
C ASP A 150 -5.20 15.03 -12.70
N ILE A 151 -4.44 15.31 -11.65
CA ILE A 151 -3.01 15.05 -11.56
C ILE A 151 -2.67 13.55 -11.61
N GLY A 152 -1.41 13.26 -11.96
CA GLY A 152 -0.91 11.90 -12.10
C GLY A 152 -1.10 11.02 -10.85
N TYR A 153 -0.98 11.61 -9.66
CA TYR A 153 -1.21 10.92 -8.39
C TYR A 153 -2.65 10.40 -8.28
N THR A 154 -3.66 11.27 -8.40
CA THR A 154 -5.09 10.91 -8.36
C THR A 154 -5.41 9.78 -9.34
N ARG A 155 -4.98 9.95 -10.60
CA ARG A 155 -5.16 8.94 -11.66
C ARG A 155 -4.55 7.60 -11.30
N SER A 156 -3.34 7.59 -10.74
CA SER A 156 -2.65 6.36 -10.36
C SER A 156 -3.31 5.61 -9.20
N LYS A 157 -3.84 6.34 -8.20
CA LYS A 157 -4.53 5.74 -7.05
C LYS A 157 -5.92 5.22 -7.43
N TRP A 158 -6.62 5.90 -8.33
CA TRP A 158 -7.88 5.40 -8.89
C TRP A 158 -7.68 4.08 -9.65
N VAL A 159 -6.67 4.00 -10.53
CA VAL A 159 -6.36 2.75 -11.25
C VAL A 159 -5.98 1.62 -10.28
N MET A 160 -5.19 1.95 -9.25
CA MET A 160 -4.81 1.01 -8.20
C MET A 160 -6.05 0.45 -7.48
N GLU A 161 -7.03 1.27 -7.09
CA GLU A 161 -8.29 0.78 -6.51
C GLU A 161 -9.06 -0.13 -7.48
N LYS A 162 -9.24 0.26 -8.75
CA LYS A 162 -9.98 -0.58 -9.72
C LYS A 162 -9.35 -1.95 -9.92
N MET A 163 -8.02 -2.05 -9.90
CA MET A 163 -7.33 -3.32 -9.96
C MET A 163 -7.60 -4.19 -8.73
N ALA A 164 -7.62 -3.58 -7.54
CA ALA A 164 -7.92 -4.28 -6.31
C ALA A 164 -9.39 -4.71 -6.25
N ASP A 165 -10.32 -3.85 -6.64
CA ASP A 165 -11.75 -4.16 -6.73
C ASP A 165 -12.01 -5.34 -7.67
N LEU A 166 -11.33 -5.37 -8.83
CA LEU A 166 -11.40 -6.50 -9.74
C LEU A 166 -10.87 -7.79 -9.10
N ALA A 167 -9.74 -7.72 -8.38
CA ALA A 167 -9.23 -8.88 -7.66
C ALA A 167 -10.20 -9.36 -6.57
N ALA A 168 -10.88 -8.44 -5.88
CA ALA A 168 -11.90 -8.75 -4.88
C ALA A 168 -13.12 -9.44 -5.49
N GLN A 169 -13.57 -9.00 -6.68
CA GLN A 169 -14.62 -9.68 -7.45
C GLN A 169 -14.23 -11.13 -7.82
N HIS A 170 -12.93 -11.41 -7.93
CA HIS A 170 -12.39 -12.76 -8.14
C HIS A 170 -12.05 -13.52 -6.84
N GLY A 171 -12.49 -13.03 -5.68
CA GLY A 171 -12.42 -13.74 -4.40
C GLY A 171 -11.24 -13.37 -3.51
N LEU A 172 -10.46 -12.33 -3.84
CA LEU A 172 -9.45 -11.79 -2.92
C LEU A 172 -10.14 -11.06 -1.74
N PRO A 173 -9.90 -11.44 -0.47
CA PRO A 173 -10.38 -10.66 0.66
C PRO A 173 -9.69 -9.29 0.67
N LEU A 174 -10.45 -8.22 0.46
CA LEU A 174 -9.94 -6.86 0.32
C LEU A 174 -10.60 -5.93 1.34
N MET A 175 -9.79 -5.06 1.95
CA MET A 175 -10.27 -3.90 2.70
C MET A 175 -9.50 -2.67 2.22
N THR A 176 -10.23 -1.65 1.77
CA THR A 176 -9.64 -0.41 1.25
C THR A 176 -9.84 0.73 2.24
N PHE A 177 -8.73 1.38 2.63
CA PHE A 177 -8.73 2.58 3.46
C PHE A 177 -8.44 3.81 2.59
N ARG A 178 -9.46 4.65 2.36
CA ARG A 178 -9.30 5.92 1.63
C ARG A 178 -8.86 7.02 2.58
N LEU A 179 -7.55 7.20 2.71
CA LEU A 179 -6.99 8.17 3.64
C LEU A 179 -7.20 9.62 3.19
N GLY A 180 -7.52 10.49 4.15
CA GLY A 180 -7.51 11.94 3.99
C GLY A 180 -6.10 12.51 4.05
N TYR A 181 -5.98 13.76 4.49
CA TYR A 181 -4.68 14.35 4.78
C TYR A 181 -4.10 13.70 6.04
N ALA A 182 -3.05 12.90 5.87
CA ALA A 182 -2.26 12.41 7.00
C ALA A 182 -1.43 13.56 7.56
N THR A 183 -1.75 13.96 8.78
CA THR A 183 -1.01 15.00 9.53
C THR A 183 -0.15 14.34 10.61
N PHE A 184 0.46 15.19 11.43
CA PHE A 184 1.23 14.80 12.61
C PHE A 184 0.43 13.97 13.63
N HIS A 185 1.14 13.27 14.50
CA HIS A 185 0.52 12.48 15.55
C HIS A 185 -0.16 13.40 16.55
N GLY A 186 -1.39 13.05 16.98
CA GLY A 186 -2.23 13.93 17.78
C GLY A 186 -1.66 14.29 19.17
N GLU A 187 -0.73 13.48 19.69
CA GLU A 187 -0.14 13.69 21.02
C GLU A 187 1.32 14.16 20.98
N THR A 188 2.11 13.67 20.02
CA THR A 188 3.57 13.91 19.98
C THR A 188 3.97 14.99 18.99
N GLY A 189 3.04 15.43 18.13
CA GLY A 189 3.35 16.26 16.96
C GLY A 189 4.03 15.47 15.86
#